data_AF-A0A1V4YZY7-F1
#
_entry.id   AF-A0A1V4YZY7-F1
#
_cell.length_a   1.000
_cell.length_b   1.000
_cell.length_c   1.000
_cell.angle_alpha   90.00
_cell.angle_beta   90.00
_cell.angle_gamma   90.00
#
_symmetry.space_group_name_H-M   'P 1'
#
loop_
_entity.id
_entity.type
_entity.pdbx_description
1 polymer ?
#
loop_
_entity_poly.entity_id
_entity_poly.type
_entity_poly.pdbx_seq_one_letter_code
_entity_poly.pdbx_strand_id
1 'polypeptide(L)'
;MVVDVVPPSPSKLSVLVERALGSGLIDMPVVPSYHEIDLNDMVRGVTTEGVLFPCQASGLEATGKAYYLDQMPTISGDVTLIGCDLSARIYRTIYKHDVPRIEMCPQELAQHDGRKCLVKCCKVRDGYQIKDGMAIVPWGATVLEVADAINALFSPP
;
A
#
# COMPACT_ATOMS: atom_id res chain seq x y z
N MET A 1 5.18 13.57 4.00
CA MET A 1 5.42 12.17 4.41
C MET A 1 4.93 11.26 3.32
N VAL A 2 5.68 10.22 2.99
CA VAL A 2 5.33 9.20 2.00
C VAL A 2 5.15 7.90 2.77
N VAL A 3 3.96 7.28 2.66
CA VAL A 3 3.64 6.02 3.34
C VAL A 3 3.31 4.96 2.30
N ASP A 4 4.02 3.84 2.37
CA ASP A 4 3.84 2.71 1.46
C ASP A 4 4.16 1.39 2.17
N VAL A 5 3.82 0.26 1.55
CA VAL A 5 4.16 -1.08 2.01
C VAL A 5 5.43 -1.60 1.34
N VAL A 6 6.18 -2.40 2.10
CA VAL A 6 7.28 -3.25 1.64
C VAL A 6 7.05 -4.65 2.21
N PRO A 7 7.57 -5.72 1.60
CA PRO A 7 8.44 -5.78 0.43
C PRO A 7 7.68 -5.74 -0.92
N PRO A 8 8.38 -5.45 -2.06
CA PRO A 8 9.82 -5.21 -2.16
C PRO A 8 10.25 -3.86 -1.59
N SER A 9 11.49 -3.77 -1.11
CA SER A 9 12.14 -2.53 -0.68
C SER A 9 13.21 -2.12 -1.71
N PRO A 10 13.39 -0.83 -2.04
CA PRO A 10 12.58 0.30 -1.58
C PRO A 10 11.15 0.22 -2.13
N SER A 11 10.19 0.83 -1.41
CA SER A 11 8.80 0.83 -1.84
C SER A 11 8.64 1.51 -3.20
N LYS A 12 7.65 1.06 -3.99
CA LYS A 12 7.38 1.64 -5.31
C LYS A 12 7.12 3.15 -5.21
N LEU A 13 6.37 3.58 -4.19
CA LEU A 13 6.06 5.00 -4.05
C LEU A 13 7.29 5.83 -3.68
N SER A 14 8.18 5.32 -2.83
CA SER A 14 9.47 5.98 -2.54
C SER A 14 10.24 6.26 -3.84
N VAL A 15 10.39 5.23 -4.69
CA VAL A 15 11.10 5.36 -5.98
C VAL A 15 10.41 6.35 -6.92
N LEU A 16 9.08 6.37 -6.98
CA LEU A 16 8.35 7.31 -7.82
C LEU A 16 8.50 8.76 -7.34
N VAL A 17 8.49 8.98 -6.02
CA VAL A 17 8.69 10.31 -5.42
C VAL A 17 10.09 10.83 -5.72
N GLU A 18 11.12 10.01 -5.55
CA GLU A 18 12.50 10.40 -5.90
C GLU A 18 12.63 10.78 -7.37
N ARG A 19 12.00 10.01 -8.27
CA ARG A 19 11.98 10.31 -9.71
C ARG A 19 11.23 11.60 -10.03
N ALA A 20 10.10 11.85 -9.38
CA ALA A 20 9.32 13.07 -9.56
C ALA A 20 10.07 14.32 -9.07
N LEU A 21 10.73 14.22 -7.91
CA LEU A 21 11.58 15.30 -7.40
C LEU A 21 12.78 15.57 -8.31
N GLY A 22 13.36 14.52 -8.90
CA GLY A 22 14.48 14.63 -9.84
C GLY A 22 14.10 15.09 -11.25
N SER A 23 12.82 15.13 -11.62
CA SER A 23 12.38 15.42 -12.99
C SER A 23 12.12 16.90 -13.28
N GLY A 24 12.15 17.77 -12.27
CA GLY A 24 11.79 19.19 -12.41
C GLY A 24 10.30 19.44 -12.65
N LEU A 25 9.44 18.48 -12.32
CA LEU A 25 7.97 18.58 -12.45
C LEU A 25 7.30 19.13 -11.18
N ILE A 26 8.05 19.30 -10.10
CA ILE A 26 7.52 19.80 -8.83
C ILE A 26 7.76 21.31 -8.74
N ASP A 27 6.69 22.07 -8.52
CA ASP A 27 6.70 23.54 -8.59
C ASP A 27 7.37 24.20 -7.37
N MET A 28 7.67 23.42 -6.34
CA MET A 28 8.18 23.90 -5.06
C MET A 28 9.21 22.95 -4.44
N PRO A 29 10.14 23.47 -3.61
CA PRO A 29 11.08 22.61 -2.91
C PRO A 29 10.35 21.77 -1.85
N VAL A 30 10.30 20.45 -2.06
CA VAL A 30 9.71 19.49 -1.14
C VAL A 30 10.78 18.50 -0.68
N VAL A 31 10.88 18.26 0.62
CA VAL A 31 11.76 17.24 1.19
C VAL A 31 10.89 16.08 1.69
N PRO A 32 10.96 14.89 1.05
CA PRO A 32 10.15 13.75 1.47
C PRO A 32 10.73 13.11 2.74
N SER A 33 9.83 12.57 3.57
CA SER A 33 10.16 11.61 4.61
C SER A 33 9.44 10.31 4.28
N TYR A 34 10.11 9.18 4.41
CA TYR A 34 9.57 7.87 4.04
C TYR A 34 9.20 7.07 5.27
N HIS A 35 8.03 6.44 5.23
CA HIS A 35 7.56 5.50 6.22
C HIS A 35 7.10 4.24 5.49
N GLU A 36 7.89 3.18 5.62
CA GLU A 36 7.62 1.89 4.99
C GLU A 36 6.98 0.96 6.03
N ILE A 37 5.82 0.43 5.67
CA ILE A 37 5.07 -0.56 6.44
C ILE A 37 5.56 -1.93 5.98
N ASP A 38 6.30 -2.63 6.84
CA ASP A 38 6.83 -3.95 6.51
C ASP A 38 5.78 -5.04 6.74
N LEU A 39 5.37 -5.71 5.68
CA LEU A 39 4.43 -6.83 5.73
C LEU A 39 5.01 -8.03 6.48
N ASN A 40 6.34 -8.20 6.50
CA ASN A 40 7.00 -9.27 7.24
C ASN A 40 6.90 -9.01 8.76
N ASP A 41 6.85 -7.75 9.20
CA ASP A 41 6.58 -7.43 10.61
C ASP A 41 5.15 -7.81 11.01
N MET A 42 4.19 -7.66 10.09
CA MET A 42 2.79 -8.03 10.30
C MET A 42 2.59 -9.54 10.43
N VAL A 43 3.46 -10.35 9.81
CA VAL A 43 3.42 -11.82 9.93
C VAL A 43 3.55 -12.28 11.38
N ARG A 44 4.22 -11.51 12.25
CA ARG A 44 4.32 -11.82 13.69
C ARG A 44 2.96 -11.83 14.40
N GLY A 45 1.97 -11.13 13.84
CA GLY A 45 0.60 -11.12 14.35
C GLY A 45 -0.25 -12.30 13.87
N VAL A 46 0.27 -13.15 12.98
CA VAL A 46 -0.48 -14.29 12.43
C VAL A 46 -0.43 -15.48 13.40
N THR A 47 -1.61 -15.94 13.81
CA THR A 47 -1.77 -17.09 14.72
C THR A 47 -2.32 -18.35 14.04
N THR A 48 -2.57 -18.28 12.73
CA THR A 48 -3.10 -19.40 11.91
C THR A 48 -1.99 -20.21 11.25
N GLU A 49 -2.32 -21.36 10.65
CA GLU A 49 -1.35 -22.26 10.00
C GLU A 49 -0.65 -21.64 8.78
N GLY A 50 -1.33 -20.72 8.11
CA GLY A 50 -0.78 -20.01 6.95
C GLY A 50 -1.08 -18.51 6.95
N VAL A 51 -0.35 -17.82 6.07
CA VAL A 51 -0.52 -16.41 5.76
C VAL A 51 -0.99 -16.31 4.33
N LEU A 52 -2.00 -15.46 4.10
CA LEU A 52 -2.47 -15.11 2.77
C LEU A 52 -2.11 -13.65 2.49
N PHE A 53 -1.36 -13.41 1.42
CA PHE A 53 -1.04 -12.07 0.92
C PHE A 53 -1.91 -11.69 -0.28
N PRO A 54 -2.06 -10.39 -0.61
CA PRO A 54 -2.90 -9.96 -1.73
C PRO A 54 -2.30 -10.29 -3.09
N CYS A 55 -0.97 -10.28 -3.19
CA CYS A 55 -0.24 -10.72 -4.36
C CYS A 55 1.13 -11.30 -3.99
N GLN A 56 1.74 -12.03 -4.92
CA GLN A 56 3.13 -12.45 -4.76
C GLN A 56 4.09 -11.27 -4.98
N ALA A 57 5.07 -11.14 -4.08
CA ALA A 57 6.12 -10.14 -4.16
C ALA A 57 7.45 -10.72 -3.68
N SER A 58 8.56 -10.22 -4.22
CA SER A 58 9.90 -10.60 -3.78
C SER A 58 10.17 -10.08 -2.37
N GLY A 59 10.71 -10.94 -1.50
CA GLY A 59 11.09 -10.56 -0.13
C GLY A 59 10.01 -10.83 0.92
N LEU A 60 8.82 -11.32 0.53
CA LEU A 60 7.80 -11.76 1.48
C LEU A 60 8.25 -13.01 2.23
N GLU A 61 8.09 -12.97 3.55
CA GLU A 61 8.35 -14.08 4.46
C GLU A 61 7.03 -14.59 5.07
N ALA A 62 7.02 -15.85 5.50
CA ALA A 62 5.89 -16.42 6.22
C ALA A 62 6.38 -17.36 7.32
N THR A 63 5.69 -17.36 8.46
CA THR A 63 5.93 -18.29 9.58
C THR A 63 5.37 -19.70 9.33
N GLY A 64 4.65 -19.90 8.22
CA GLY A 64 4.00 -21.15 7.84
C GLY A 64 3.74 -21.21 6.33
N LYS A 65 2.58 -21.75 5.92
CA LYS A 65 2.21 -21.79 4.49
C LYS A 65 1.94 -20.38 3.97
N ALA A 66 2.59 -19.99 2.88
CA ALA A 66 2.32 -18.74 2.18
C ALA A 66 1.35 -18.97 1.01
N TYR A 67 0.32 -18.15 0.93
CA TYR A 67 -0.65 -18.12 -0.17
C TYR A 67 -0.73 -16.70 -0.75
N TYR A 68 -1.11 -16.59 -2.03
CA TYR A 68 -1.19 -15.30 -2.74
C TYR A 68 -2.52 -15.17 -3.48
N LEU A 69 -3.36 -14.20 -3.13
CA LEU A 69 -4.72 -14.06 -3.66
C LEU A 69 -4.79 -13.89 -5.18
N ASP A 70 -3.82 -13.20 -5.77
CA ASP A 70 -3.69 -13.01 -7.22
C ASP A 70 -3.51 -14.33 -8.01
N GLN A 71 -3.11 -15.41 -7.33
CA GLN A 71 -2.95 -16.75 -7.90
C GLN A 71 -4.18 -17.65 -7.70
N MET A 72 -5.22 -17.15 -7.02
CA MET A 72 -6.43 -17.91 -6.68
C MET A 72 -6.12 -19.30 -6.07
N PRO A 73 -5.34 -19.39 -4.99
CA PRO A 73 -4.81 -20.64 -4.48
C PRO A 73 -5.91 -21.52 -3.90
N THR A 74 -5.70 -22.84 -3.94
CA THR A 74 -6.45 -23.76 -3.06
C THR A 74 -5.84 -23.67 -1.67
N ILE A 75 -6.61 -23.17 -0.71
CA ILE A 75 -6.16 -22.97 0.67
C ILE A 75 -6.36 -24.26 1.46
N SER A 76 -5.33 -24.69 2.20
CA SER A 76 -5.40 -25.85 3.08
C SER A 76 -5.16 -25.42 4.52
N GLY A 77 -6.16 -25.62 5.39
CA GLY A 77 -6.12 -25.17 6.78
C GLY A 77 -6.53 -23.70 6.95
N ASP A 78 -6.43 -23.23 8.19
CA ASP A 78 -6.76 -21.84 8.54
C ASP A 78 -5.66 -20.87 8.11
N VAL A 79 -6.06 -19.71 7.60
CA VAL A 79 -5.14 -18.65 7.18
C VAL A 79 -5.57 -17.29 7.72
N THR A 80 -4.61 -16.38 7.85
CA THR A 80 -4.84 -14.97 8.13
C THR A 80 -4.44 -14.16 6.90
N LEU A 81 -5.34 -13.28 6.46
CA LEU A 81 -5.09 -12.34 5.37
C LEU A 81 -4.34 -11.12 5.90
N ILE A 82 -3.11 -10.89 5.43
CA ILE A 82 -2.46 -9.58 5.56
C ILE A 82 -2.90 -8.78 4.34
N GLY A 83 -3.79 -7.80 4.53
CA GLY A 83 -4.48 -7.20 3.39
C GLY A 83 -5.47 -6.07 3.70
N CYS A 84 -5.71 -5.23 2.69
CA CYS A 84 -6.69 -4.14 2.75
C CYS A 84 -8.11 -4.58 2.40
N ASP A 85 -9.08 -3.66 2.49
CA ASP A 85 -10.50 -3.87 2.15
C ASP A 85 -10.70 -4.59 0.80
N LEU A 86 -9.93 -4.21 -0.22
CA LEU A 86 -10.06 -4.82 -1.55
C LEU A 86 -9.69 -6.30 -1.50
N SER A 87 -8.57 -6.64 -0.88
CA SER A 87 -8.13 -8.03 -0.75
C SER A 87 -9.13 -8.88 0.03
N ALA A 88 -9.71 -8.33 1.11
CA ALA A 88 -10.77 -9.00 1.87
C ALA A 88 -12.04 -9.22 1.03
N ARG A 89 -12.41 -8.24 0.20
CA ARG A 89 -13.54 -8.38 -0.74
C ARG A 89 -13.26 -9.43 -1.81
N ILE A 90 -12.05 -9.46 -2.37
CA ILE A 90 -11.62 -10.47 -3.35
C ILE A 90 -11.69 -11.86 -2.70
N TYR A 91 -11.14 -12.01 -1.50
CA TYR A 91 -11.20 -13.26 -0.73
C TYR A 91 -12.64 -13.75 -0.57
N ARG A 92 -13.53 -12.93 0.01
CA ARG A 92 -14.95 -13.29 0.16
C ARG A 92 -15.62 -13.67 -1.16
N THR A 93 -15.24 -13.01 -2.24
CA THR A 93 -15.81 -13.29 -3.57
C THR A 93 -15.39 -14.66 -4.08
N ILE A 94 -14.13 -15.05 -3.86
CA ILE A 94 -13.57 -16.32 -4.31
C ILE A 94 -14.01 -17.47 -3.40
N TYR A 95 -13.82 -17.33 -2.09
CA TYR A 95 -13.98 -18.42 -1.11
C TYR A 95 -15.34 -18.45 -0.41
N LYS A 96 -16.19 -17.43 -0.62
CA LYS A 96 -17.56 -17.34 -0.08
C LYS A 96 -17.68 -17.32 1.44
N HIS A 97 -16.61 -16.97 2.14
CA HIS A 97 -16.60 -16.70 3.58
C HIS A 97 -15.57 -15.62 3.94
N ASP A 98 -15.60 -15.15 5.17
CA ASP A 98 -14.61 -14.21 5.72
C ASP A 98 -13.36 -14.92 6.25
N VAL A 99 -12.30 -14.15 6.43
CA VAL A 99 -11.00 -14.59 6.95
C VAL A 99 -10.49 -13.59 7.98
N PRO A 100 -9.81 -14.03 9.06
CA PRO A 100 -9.08 -13.13 9.94
C PRO A 100 -8.17 -12.21 9.12
N ARG A 101 -8.14 -10.92 9.47
CA ARG A 101 -7.44 -9.90 8.68
C ARG A 101 -6.55 -9.04 9.54
N ILE A 102 -5.32 -8.83 9.07
CA ILE A 102 -4.40 -7.81 9.55
C ILE A 102 -4.35 -6.72 8.48
N GLU A 103 -4.66 -5.48 8.87
CA GLU A 103 -4.68 -4.34 7.95
C GLU A 103 -3.27 -3.97 7.50
N MET A 104 -3.12 -3.70 6.21
CA MET A 104 -1.85 -3.27 5.60
C MET A 104 -1.97 -1.98 4.78
N CYS A 105 -3.16 -1.41 4.67
CA CYS A 105 -3.43 -0.26 3.80
C CYS A 105 -2.64 0.97 4.24
N PRO A 106 -1.73 1.53 3.39
CA PRO A 106 -1.00 2.74 3.73
C PRO A 106 -1.91 3.93 4.06
N GLN A 107 -3.07 4.03 3.40
CA GLN A 107 -4.05 5.08 3.67
C GLN A 107 -4.65 4.98 5.09
N GLU A 108 -4.96 3.77 5.56
CA GLU A 108 -5.57 3.56 6.88
C GLU A 108 -4.53 3.62 8.01
N LEU A 109 -3.29 3.24 7.71
CA LEU A 109 -2.19 3.18 8.68
C LEU A 109 -1.36 4.47 8.74
N ALA A 110 -1.55 5.40 7.79
CA ALA A 110 -0.89 6.69 7.82
C ALA A 110 -1.31 7.50 9.06
N GLN A 111 -0.33 8.15 9.70
CA GLN A 111 -0.58 9.00 10.86
C GLN A 111 -1.32 10.28 10.45
N HIS A 112 -2.38 10.62 11.19
CA HIS A 112 -3.14 11.86 11.03
C HIS A 112 -2.64 12.95 12.00
N ASP A 113 -1.37 13.32 11.88
CA ASP A 113 -0.74 14.34 12.73
C ASP A 113 -0.72 15.74 12.08
N GLY A 114 -1.50 15.93 11.02
CA GLY A 114 -1.59 17.19 10.27
C GLY A 114 -0.49 17.38 9.23
N ARG A 115 0.50 16.47 9.12
CA ARG A 115 1.49 16.52 8.04
C ARG A 115 0.86 16.11 6.71
N LYS A 116 1.24 16.82 5.65
CA LYS A 116 0.89 16.45 4.27
C LYS A 116 1.43 15.05 3.96
N CYS A 117 0.55 14.15 3.51
CA CYS A 117 0.85 12.74 3.33
C CYS A 117 0.60 12.30 1.88
N LEU A 118 1.44 11.42 1.35
CA LEU A 118 1.24 10.77 0.04
C LEU A 118 1.19 9.25 0.27
N VAL A 119 0.14 8.61 -0.21
CA VAL A 119 -0.08 7.16 -0.05
C VAL A 119 -0.58 6.53 -1.36
N LYS A 120 -0.48 5.21 -1.45
CA LYS A 120 -1.21 4.44 -2.48
C LYS A 120 -2.53 3.90 -1.95
N CYS A 121 -3.56 3.86 -2.80
CA CYS A 121 -4.80 3.17 -2.52
C CYS A 121 -5.34 2.44 -3.75
N CYS A 122 -5.94 1.27 -3.53
CA CYS A 122 -6.60 0.48 -4.57
C CYS A 122 -7.98 1.00 -4.98
N LYS A 123 -8.54 1.94 -4.22
CA LYS A 123 -9.82 2.60 -4.54
C LYS A 123 -9.64 3.71 -5.59
N VAL A 124 -8.41 4.22 -5.76
CA VAL A 124 -8.04 5.15 -6.83
C VAL A 124 -7.59 4.34 -8.05
N ARG A 125 -8.11 4.65 -9.24
CA ARG A 125 -7.79 3.93 -10.48
C ARG A 125 -6.79 4.67 -11.35
N ASP A 126 -6.94 5.98 -11.47
CA ASP A 126 -6.17 6.87 -12.32
C ASP A 126 -6.02 8.24 -11.63
N GLY A 127 -4.95 8.97 -11.97
CA GLY A 127 -4.67 10.29 -11.41
C GLY A 127 -4.36 10.24 -9.92
N TYR A 128 -5.01 11.12 -9.16
CA TYR A 128 -4.89 11.20 -7.71
C TYR A 128 -6.17 11.77 -7.07
N GLN A 129 -6.27 11.63 -5.75
CA GLN A 129 -7.28 12.30 -4.94
C GLN A 129 -6.61 13.08 -3.80
N ILE A 130 -7.15 14.25 -3.48
CA ILE A 130 -6.78 15.00 -2.28
C ILE A 130 -7.89 14.85 -1.25
N LYS A 131 -7.55 14.38 -0.05
CA LYS A 131 -8.49 14.22 1.06
C LYS A 131 -7.77 14.47 2.38
N ASP A 132 -8.27 15.39 3.20
CA ASP A 132 -7.78 15.62 4.57
C ASP A 132 -6.26 15.80 4.69
N GLY A 133 -5.65 16.54 3.74
CA GLY A 133 -4.20 16.75 3.71
C GLY A 133 -3.38 15.54 3.22
N MET A 134 -4.05 14.58 2.58
CA MET A 134 -3.44 13.40 1.97
C MET A 134 -3.65 13.42 0.46
N ALA A 135 -2.59 13.19 -0.30
CA ALA A 135 -2.65 12.80 -1.69
C ALA A 135 -2.66 11.28 -1.81
N ILE A 136 -3.56 10.76 -2.62
CA ILE A 136 -3.81 9.33 -2.77
C ILE A 136 -3.68 8.98 -4.25
N VAL A 137 -2.69 8.16 -4.58
CA VAL A 137 -2.40 7.71 -5.95
C VAL A 137 -2.72 6.23 -6.13
N PRO A 138 -2.97 5.73 -7.36
CA PRO A 138 -3.24 4.31 -7.60
C PRO A 138 -1.99 3.45 -7.39
N TRP A 139 -2.16 2.14 -7.21
CA TRP A 139 -1.03 1.19 -7.20
C TRP A 139 -0.24 1.18 -8.52
N GLY A 140 -0.93 1.50 -9.61
CA GLY A 140 -0.37 1.65 -10.96
C GLY A 140 0.32 2.98 -11.23
N ALA A 141 0.42 3.89 -10.26
CA ALA A 141 0.84 5.28 -10.50
C ALA A 141 2.14 5.43 -11.29
N THR A 142 2.15 6.45 -12.12
CA THR A 142 3.29 6.93 -12.90
C THR A 142 4.04 8.05 -12.18
N VAL A 143 5.22 8.41 -12.68
CA VAL A 143 5.99 9.55 -12.14
C VAL A 143 5.20 10.86 -12.31
N LEU A 144 4.49 11.03 -13.42
CA LEU A 144 3.68 12.22 -13.67
C LEU A 144 2.52 12.33 -12.69
N GLU A 145 1.76 11.25 -12.47
CA GLU A 145 0.66 11.27 -11.48
C GLU A 145 1.16 11.55 -10.07
N VAL A 146 2.33 11.06 -9.69
CA VAL A 146 2.96 11.38 -8.40
C VAL A 146 3.38 12.85 -8.34
N ALA A 147 3.94 13.40 -9.42
CA ALA A 147 4.32 14.81 -9.46
C ALA A 147 3.10 15.73 -9.33
N ASP A 148 2.05 15.47 -10.12
CA ASP A 148 0.80 16.23 -10.07
C ASP A 148 0.14 16.14 -8.69
N ALA A 149 0.16 14.96 -8.09
CA ALA A 149 -0.37 14.74 -6.75
C ALA A 149 0.41 15.55 -5.68
N ILE A 150 1.74 15.63 -5.79
CA ILE A 150 2.57 16.45 -4.89
C ILE A 150 2.23 17.93 -5.07
N ASN A 151 2.20 18.43 -6.31
CA ASN A 151 1.87 19.85 -6.57
C ASN A 151 0.48 20.20 -6.03
N ALA A 152 -0.52 19.36 -6.26
CA ALA A 152 -1.87 19.56 -5.75
C ALA A 152 -1.94 19.49 -4.21
N LEU A 153 -1.16 18.62 -3.58
CA LEU A 153 -1.13 18.47 -2.13
C LEU A 153 -0.68 19.75 -1.40
N PHE A 154 0.21 20.51 -2.03
CA PHE A 154 0.78 21.74 -1.48
C PHE A 154 0.20 23.01 -2.12
N SER A 155 -0.69 22.89 -3.09
CA SER A 155 -1.43 24.02 -3.64
C SER A 155 -2.37 24.61 -2.59
N PRO A 156 -2.64 25.93 -2.64
CA PRO A 156 -3.69 26.55 -1.83
C PRO A 156 -5.05 25.89 -2.10
N PRO A 157 -5.93 25.78 -1.08
CA PRO A 157 -7.30 25.31 -1.27
C PRO A 157 -8.14 26.23 -2.14
#